data_AF-K0NPC1-F1
#
_entry.id   AF-K0NPC1-F1
#
_cell.length_a   1.000
_cell.length_b   1.000
_cell.length_c   1.000
_cell.angle_alpha   90.00
_cell.angle_beta   90.00
_cell.angle_gamma   90.00
#
_symmetry.space_group_name_H-M   'P 1'
#
loop_
_entity.id
_entity.type
_entity.pdbx_description
1 polymer ?
#
loop_
_entity_poly.entity_id
_entity_poly.type
_entity_poly.pdbx_seq_one_letter_code
_entity_poly.pdbx_strand_id
1 'polypeptide(L)' 'MTFEQKLEKLFGHWIDHNNSHKDTFFTWAGRAKEAGLDEVAEKIEKAGKLSEEVTVLIQDALKKIQDIG' A
#
# COMPACT_ATOMS: atom_id res chain seq x y z
N MET A 1 20.42 -12.31 -11.97
CA MET A 1 19.61 -11.09 -11.76
C MET A 1 20.53 -9.90 -11.61
N THR A 2 20.32 -8.86 -12.40
CA THR A 2 20.91 -7.53 -12.19
C THR A 2 20.32 -6.90 -10.93
N PHE A 3 20.83 -5.72 -10.54
CA PHE A 3 20.27 -5.00 -9.39
C PHE A 3 18.84 -4.51 -9.67
N GLU A 4 18.61 -4.03 -10.89
CA GLU A 4 17.32 -3.59 -11.41
C GLU A 4 16.29 -4.72 -11.33
N GLN A 5 16.64 -5.92 -11.80
CA GLN A 5 15.75 -7.10 -11.72
C GLN A 5 15.41 -7.51 -10.28
N LYS A 6 16.32 -7.27 -9.32
CA LYS A 6 16.02 -7.49 -7.89
C LYS A 6 15.04 -6.44 -7.37
N LEU A 7 15.21 -5.18 -7.75
CA LEU A 7 14.30 -4.10 -7.36
C LEU A 7 12.90 -4.29 -7.95
N GLU A 8 12.78 -4.68 -9.22
CA GLU A 8 11.49 -4.98 -9.84
C GLU A 8 10.71 -6.04 -9.06
N LYS A 9 11.38 -7.13 -8.69
CA LYS A 9 10.77 -8.20 -7.90
C LYS A 9 10.36 -7.71 -6.50
N LEU A 10 11.18 -6.91 -5.84
CA LEU A 10 10.85 -6.35 -4.52
C LEU A 10 9.68 -5.37 -4.59
N PHE A 11 9.66 -4.49 -5.58
CA PHE A 11 8.60 -3.50 -5.76
C PHE A 11 7.26 -4.18 -6.06
N GLY A 12 7.24 -5.21 -6.92
CA GLY A 12 6.04 -6.01 -7.13
C GLY A 12 5.50 -6.61 -5.83
N HIS A 13 6.38 -7.25 -5.03
CA HIS A 13 5.97 -7.81 -3.74
C HIS A 13 5.44 -6.75 -2.75
N TRP A 14 6.04 -5.56 -2.69
CA TRP A 14 5.57 -4.49 -1.81
C TRP A 14 4.24 -3.90 -2.26
N ILE A 15 4.04 -3.70 -3.57
CA ILE A 15 2.77 -3.22 -4.13
C ILE A 15 1.63 -4.19 -3.77
N ASP A 16 1.83 -5.49 -4.00
CA ASP A 16 0.83 -6.50 -3.68
C ASP A 16 0.51 -6.52 -2.17
N HIS A 17 1.54 -6.46 -1.34
CA HIS A 17 1.38 -6.48 0.11
C HIS A 17 0.68 -5.22 0.64
N ASN A 18 1.04 -4.05 0.13
CA ASN A 18 0.43 -2.79 0.54
C ASN A 18 -1.05 -2.72 0.13
N ASN A 19 -1.41 -3.19 -1.06
CA ASN A 19 -2.81 -3.28 -1.49
C ASN A 19 -3.63 -4.18 -0.54
N SER A 20 -3.09 -5.34 -0.17
CA SER A 20 -3.73 -6.26 0.78
C SER A 20 -3.93 -5.62 2.17
N HIS A 21 -2.93 -4.89 2.67
CA HIS A 21 -3.04 -4.14 3.93
C HIS A 21 -4.06 -3.01 3.84
N LYS A 22 -4.03 -2.22 2.76
CA LYS A 22 -4.97 -1.13 2.51
C LYS A 22 -6.42 -1.62 2.57
N ASP A 23 -6.74 -2.70 1.84
CA ASP A 23 -8.09 -3.26 1.80
C ASP A 23 -8.53 -3.76 3.18
N THR A 24 -7.60 -4.37 3.92
CA THR A 24 -7.83 -4.82 5.30
C THR A 24 -8.06 -3.62 6.23
N PHE A 25 -7.28 -2.56 6.11
CA PHE A 25 -7.47 -1.33 6.90
C PHE A 25 -8.84 -0.72 6.63
N PHE A 26 -9.25 -0.52 5.37
CA PHE A 26 -10.57 0.04 5.08
C PHE A 26 -11.71 -0.85 5.60
N THR A 27 -11.57 -2.17 5.49
CA THR A 27 -12.54 -3.12 6.06
C THR A 27 -12.69 -2.93 7.57
N TRP A 28 -11.57 -2.82 8.30
CA TRP A 28 -11.59 -2.68 9.76
C TRP A 28 -11.92 -1.27 10.23
N ALA A 29 -11.63 -0.24 9.45
CA ALA A 29 -12.13 1.12 9.70
C ALA A 29 -13.66 1.14 9.65
N GLY A 30 -14.27 0.48 8.66
CA GLY A 30 -15.73 0.32 8.57
C GLY A 30 -16.31 -0.39 9.79
N ARG A 31 -15.72 -1.53 10.20
CA ARG A 31 -16.14 -2.27 11.39
C ARG A 31 -15.99 -1.47 12.69
N ALA A 32 -14.90 -0.71 12.83
CA ALA A 32 -14.68 0.16 13.99
C ALA A 32 -15.75 1.25 14.07
N LYS A 33 -16.13 1.83 12.91
CA LYS A 33 -17.20 2.82 12.81
C LYS A 33 -18.56 2.22 13.18
N GLU A 34 -18.89 1.03 12.69
CA GLU A 34 -20.12 0.31 13.06
C GLU A 34 -20.20 0.00 14.57
N ALA A 35 -19.04 -0.18 15.21
CA ALA A 35 -18.93 -0.41 16.66
C ALA A 35 -18.94 0.89 17.50
N GLY A 36 -19.09 2.07 16.89
CA GLY A 36 -19.05 3.36 17.58
C GLY A 36 -17.65 3.79 18.04
N LEU A 37 -16.59 3.22 17.47
CA LEU A 37 -15.20 3.55 17.76
C LEU A 37 -14.66 4.56 16.74
N ASP A 38 -15.30 5.74 16.65
CA ASP A 38 -15.06 6.71 15.57
C ASP A 38 -13.59 7.14 15.46
N GLU A 39 -12.95 7.51 16.58
CA GLU A 39 -11.54 7.91 16.55
C GLU A 39 -10.61 6.79 16.08
N VAL A 40 -10.91 5.53 16.45
CA VAL A 40 -10.13 4.36 15.99
C VAL A 40 -10.35 4.15 14.50
N ALA A 41 -11.59 4.25 14.02
CA ALA A 41 -11.93 4.14 12.61
C ALA A 41 -11.17 5.19 11.78
N GLU A 42 -11.10 6.44 12.23
CA GLU A 42 -10.37 7.51 11.56
C GLU A 42 -8.86 7.21 11.46
N LYS A 43 -8.24 6.67 12.52
CA LYS A 43 -6.81 6.31 12.48
C LYS A 43 -6.54 5.17 11.51
N ILE A 44 -7.40 4.14 11.48
CA ILE A 44 -7.26 3.01 10.56
C ILE A 44 -7.48 3.47 9.11
N GLU A 45 -8.49 4.30 8.86
CA GLU A 45 -8.73 4.85 7.52
C GLU A 45 -7.54 5.68 7.04
N LYS A 46 -6.96 6.51 7.92
CA LYS A 46 -5.75 7.27 7.61
C LYS A 46 -4.56 6.36 7.30
N ALA A 47 -4.41 5.24 8.01
CA ALA A 47 -3.38 4.25 7.70
C ALA A 47 -3.58 3.62 6.31
N GLY A 48 -4.83 3.33 5.92
CA GLY A 48 -5.19 2.90 4.56
C GLY A 48 -4.76 3.90 3.48
N LYS A 49 -5.08 5.18 3.68
CA LYS A 49 -4.70 6.26 2.74
C LYS A 49 -3.19 6.42 2.61
N LEU A 50 -2.46 6.40 3.73
CA LEU A 50 -1.00 6.48 3.70
C LEU A 50 -0.36 5.24 3.03
N SER A 51 -0.95 4.06 3.20
CA SER A 51 -0.49 2.84 2.51
C SER A 51 -0.69 2.94 0.99
N GLU A 52 -1.78 3.59 0.55
CA GLU A 52 -2.02 3.88 -0.86
C GLU A 52 -0.97 4.85 -1.43
N GLU A 53 -0.65 5.93 -0.71
CA GLU A 53 0.41 6.87 -1.11
C GLU A 53 1.78 6.17 -1.26
N VAL A 54 2.13 5.30 -0.31
CA VAL A 54 3.36 4.49 -0.41
C VAL A 54 3.33 3.59 -1.65
N THR A 55 2.18 3.00 -1.96
CA THR A 55 2.02 2.14 -3.14
C THR A 55 2.23 2.91 -4.44
N VAL A 56 1.66 4.11 -4.57
CA VAL A 56 1.85 4.98 -5.73
C VAL A 56 3.33 5.32 -5.94
N LEU A 57 4.05 5.69 -4.88
CA LEU A 57 5.48 5.99 -4.97
C LEU A 57 6.31 4.79 -5.43
N ILE A 58 5.96 3.58 -4.99
CA ILE A 58 6.65 2.35 -5.42
C ILE A 58 6.30 2.01 -6.87
N GLN A 59 5.06 2.21 -7.30
CA GLN A 59 4.65 2.03 -8.70
C GLN A 59 5.42 2.99 -9.63
N ASP A 60 5.56 4.25 -9.23
CA ASP A 60 6.35 5.24 -9.98
C ASP A 60 7.83 4.85 -10.04
N ALA A 61 8.40 4.34 -8.94
CA ALA A 61 9.77 3.85 -8.92
C ALA A 61 9.96 2.62 -9.80
N LEU A 62 9.00 1.68 -9.80
CA LEU A 62 9.01 0.50 -10.67
C LEU A 62 9.00 0.90 -12.14
N LYS A 63 8.13 1.83 -12.53
CA LYS A 63 8.06 2.34 -13.89
C LYS A 63 9.40 2.92 -14.35
N LYS A 64 10.06 3.72 -13.50
CA LYS A 64 11.39 4.29 -13.81
C LYS A 64 12.46 3.22 -14.03
N ILE A 65 12.39 2.09 -13.34
CA ILE A 65 13.33 0.97 -13.56
C ILE A 65 13.06 0.29 -14.90
N GLN A 66 11.78 0.08 -15.23
CA GLN A 66 11.37 -0.53 -16.48
C GLN A 66 11.71 0.33 -17.70
N ASP A 67 11.67 1.67 -17.56
CA ASP A 67 12.05 2.62 -18.61
C ASP A 67 13.57 2.66 -18.88
N ILE A 68 14.41 2.09 -17.99
CA ILE A 68 15.87 1.99 -18.17
C ILE A 68 16.26 0.77 -19.02
N GLY A 69 15.42 -0.26 -19.07
CA GLY A 69 15.66 -1.52 -19.79
C GLY A 69 15.19 -1.51 -21.23
#